data_AF-A0A5D2AEJ6-F1
#
_entry.id   AF-A0A5D2AEJ6-F1
#
_cell.length_a   1.000
_cell.length_b   1.000
_cell.length_c   1.000
_cell.angle_alpha   90.00
_cell.angle_beta   90.00
_cell.angle_gamma   90.00
#
_symmetry.space_group_name_H-M   'P 1'
#
loop_
_entity.id
_entity.type
_entity.pdbx_description
1 polymer ?
#
loop_
_entity_poly.entity_id
_entity_poly.type
_entity_poly.pdbx_seq_one_letter_code
_entity_poly.pdbx_strand_id
1 'polypeptide(L)'
;MEARGSFAANRQKSKSVGKNVGGRTPLLHLYIYFTHKLPYTNTKAKMGCDRWVMLVIPIIYALSNVSGELKRFEQPSKGDGSLSFLVIGDWGRRGAFNQSQVASQMGKMGEKLDIDFVVSTGDNFYDNGLRSVHDLAFEESFTNIYTANSLQKQWYSVLGNHDYRGDAEAQLSPLLTKIDTRWLCLRSFIVNAELAEIIFVDTTPFVKSYFQDPEDHIYDWRGINPRKHYIANLLKCALRESNAKWKIVVGHHAIKSVGHHGDTRELATHLLPILKANNVDFYMNGHDHCLEHISDTESPIQFLTSGAGSKAWRGDVKQLNREGLKFFYDGQGFMSVQLTQSNAEIAFYDVDGKILHRWNAFKQFGDHSSI
;
A
#
# COMPACT_ATOMS: atom_id res chain seq x y z
N MET A 1 -26.12 -2.65 50.19
CA MET A 1 -27.39 -2.64 49.44
C MET A 1 -27.00 -2.33 48.02
N GLU A 2 -26.72 -3.33 47.18
CA GLU A 2 -27.63 -4.20 46.39
C GLU A 2 -27.26 -3.90 44.92
N ALA A 3 -27.14 -4.82 43.97
CA ALA A 3 -27.12 -6.26 43.98
C ALA A 3 -26.39 -6.72 42.69
N ARG A 4 -25.71 -7.88 42.80
CA ARG A 4 -25.11 -8.63 41.69
C ARG A 4 -26.19 -9.31 40.86
N GLY A 5 -25.92 -9.52 39.56
CA GLY A 5 -26.72 -10.40 38.71
C GLY A 5 -25.87 -11.04 37.62
N SER A 6 -25.38 -12.26 37.88
CA SER A 6 -24.79 -13.16 36.89
C SER A 6 -25.90 -13.89 36.12
N PHE A 7 -25.73 -14.12 34.81
CA PHE A 7 -26.40 -15.21 34.13
C PHE A 7 -25.40 -15.99 33.28
N ALA A 8 -25.07 -17.18 33.76
CA ALA A 8 -24.50 -18.27 32.99
C ALA A 8 -25.65 -19.11 32.41
N ALA A 9 -25.56 -19.45 31.13
CA ALA A 9 -26.38 -20.51 30.53
C ALA A 9 -25.46 -21.53 29.85
N ASN A 10 -25.75 -22.78 30.14
CA ASN A 10 -24.98 -23.98 29.86
C ASN A 10 -25.82 -24.89 28.93
N ARG A 11 -25.15 -25.85 28.26
CA ARG A 11 -25.65 -26.92 27.38
C ARG A 11 -25.74 -26.55 25.88
N GLN A 12 -25.38 -27.40 24.92
CA GLN A 12 -25.29 -28.86 24.93
C GLN A 12 -24.35 -29.37 23.83
N LYS A 13 -23.55 -30.40 24.15
CA LYS A 13 -22.73 -31.16 23.20
C LYS A 13 -23.61 -32.12 22.39
N SER A 14 -23.47 -32.17 21.07
CA SER A 14 -23.84 -33.33 20.25
C SER A 14 -22.61 -33.95 19.62
N LYS A 15 -22.32 -35.19 20.01
CA LYS A 15 -21.40 -36.10 19.31
C LYS A 15 -22.14 -36.72 18.12
N SER A 16 -21.50 -36.76 16.95
CA SER A 16 -21.80 -37.77 15.93
C SER A 16 -20.48 -38.38 15.44
N VAL A 17 -20.33 -39.68 15.67
CA VAL A 17 -19.28 -40.54 15.11
C VAL A 17 -19.78 -41.06 13.76
N GLY A 18 -18.93 -41.08 12.73
CA GLY A 18 -19.30 -41.74 11.46
C GLY A 18 -18.28 -41.65 10.32
N LYS A 19 -17.31 -42.58 10.34
CA LYS A 19 -16.66 -43.28 9.20
C LYS A 19 -15.88 -42.50 8.12
N ASN A 20 -14.58 -42.82 8.07
CA ASN A 20 -13.73 -42.78 6.88
C ASN A 20 -14.25 -43.74 5.79
N VAL A 21 -14.37 -43.26 4.55
CA VAL A 21 -14.10 -44.02 3.31
C VAL A 21 -13.58 -43.01 2.27
N GLY A 22 -12.43 -43.29 1.66
CA GLY A 22 -11.75 -42.36 0.76
C GLY A 22 -12.23 -42.40 -0.70
N GLY A 23 -11.61 -41.53 -1.51
CA GLY A 23 -11.41 -41.77 -2.94
C GLY A 23 -12.29 -40.97 -3.92
N ARG A 24 -11.59 -40.11 -4.68
CA ARG A 24 -11.89 -39.58 -6.03
C ARG A 24 -12.85 -38.38 -6.14
N THR A 25 -12.25 -37.25 -6.54
CA THR A 25 -12.87 -36.09 -7.19
C THR A 25 -13.45 -36.49 -8.56
N PRO A 26 -14.68 -36.07 -8.90
CA PRO A 26 -15.17 -36.18 -10.28
C PRO A 26 -14.70 -34.98 -11.11
N LEU A 27 -14.08 -35.25 -12.25
CA LEU A 27 -13.85 -34.29 -13.33
C LEU A 27 -15.20 -33.91 -13.95
N LEU A 28 -15.58 -32.65 -13.85
CA LEU A 28 -16.73 -32.08 -14.55
C LEU A 28 -16.34 -31.92 -16.03
N HIS A 29 -16.84 -32.80 -16.92
CA HIS A 29 -16.80 -32.57 -18.36
C HIS A 29 -17.97 -31.67 -18.74
N LEU A 30 -17.69 -30.40 -19.07
CA LEU A 30 -18.67 -29.50 -19.67
C LEU A 30 -18.61 -29.68 -21.19
N TYR A 31 -19.61 -30.34 -21.78
CA TYR A 31 -19.80 -30.35 -23.23
C TYR A 31 -20.65 -29.14 -23.64
N ILE A 32 -20.05 -28.19 -24.37
CA ILE A 32 -20.80 -27.11 -25.03
C ILE A 32 -21.08 -27.55 -26.46
N TYR A 33 -22.33 -27.86 -26.76
CA TYR A 33 -22.80 -28.09 -28.13
C TYR A 33 -23.24 -26.76 -28.74
N PHE A 34 -22.51 -26.28 -29.75
CA PHE A 34 -23.03 -25.24 -30.64
C PHE A 34 -23.79 -25.92 -31.78
N THR A 35 -25.11 -25.75 -31.82
CA THR A 35 -25.90 -26.01 -33.02
C THR A 35 -26.15 -24.67 -33.71
N HIS A 36 -25.59 -24.48 -34.91
CA HIS A 36 -26.01 -23.40 -35.81
C HIS A 36 -26.91 -24.02 -36.88
N LYS A 37 -28.21 -23.76 -36.81
CA LYS A 37 -29.13 -23.96 -37.93
C LYS A 37 -29.03 -22.75 -38.85
N LEU A 38 -28.41 -22.91 -40.01
CA LEU A 38 -28.58 -21.99 -41.14
C LEU A 38 -29.85 -22.41 -41.91
N PRO A 39 -30.70 -21.47 -42.35
CA PRO A 39 -31.82 -21.81 -43.22
C PRO A 39 -31.29 -22.02 -44.63
N TYR A 40 -31.53 -23.21 -45.20
CA TYR A 40 -31.26 -23.46 -46.61
C TYR A 40 -32.58 -23.69 -47.36
N THR A 41 -32.80 -22.85 -48.37
CA THR A 41 -33.87 -22.96 -49.35
C THR A 41 -33.62 -24.12 -50.32
N ASN A 42 -34.74 -24.68 -50.75
CA ASN A 42 -34.93 -25.90 -51.54
C ASN A 42 -34.14 -25.96 -52.85
N THR A 43 -33.38 -27.04 -53.09
CA THR A 43 -33.22 -27.69 -54.41
C THR A 43 -32.64 -29.10 -54.26
N LYS A 44 -33.23 -30.07 -54.97
CA LYS A 44 -32.80 -31.48 -55.08
C LYS A 44 -31.41 -31.60 -55.72
N ALA A 45 -30.52 -32.43 -55.18
CA ALA A 45 -29.82 -33.51 -55.90
C ALA A 45 -28.65 -34.15 -55.11
N LYS A 46 -28.67 -35.49 -55.12
CA LYS A 46 -27.56 -36.46 -55.16
C LYS A 46 -26.61 -36.61 -53.96
N MET A 47 -26.58 -37.88 -53.51
CA MET A 47 -25.60 -38.52 -52.62
C MET A 47 -24.15 -38.15 -52.96
N GLY A 48 -23.40 -37.77 -51.94
CA GLY A 48 -21.95 -37.68 -51.95
C GLY A 48 -21.41 -38.03 -50.56
N CYS A 49 -20.38 -38.86 -50.52
CA CYS A 49 -19.70 -39.42 -49.35
C CYS A 49 -19.28 -38.33 -48.33
N ASP A 50 -19.85 -38.37 -47.12
CA ASP A 50 -19.45 -37.49 -46.01
C ASP A 50 -18.13 -37.99 -45.41
N ARG A 51 -17.04 -37.31 -45.77
CA ARG A 51 -15.71 -37.53 -45.24
C ARG A 51 -15.52 -36.62 -44.02
N TRP A 52 -15.61 -37.19 -42.82
CA TRP A 52 -15.38 -36.46 -41.56
C TRP A 52 -13.91 -36.07 -41.45
N VAL A 53 -13.62 -34.77 -41.57
CA VAL A 53 -12.30 -34.20 -41.24
C VAL A 53 -12.31 -33.85 -39.75
N MET A 54 -11.70 -34.69 -38.93
CA MET A 54 -11.44 -34.39 -37.52
C MET A 54 -10.26 -33.40 -37.45
N LEU A 55 -10.58 -32.11 -37.32
CA LEU A 55 -9.61 -31.07 -36.96
C LEU A 55 -9.26 -31.21 -35.48
N VAL A 56 -8.17 -31.92 -35.19
CA VAL A 56 -7.56 -31.91 -33.86
C VAL A 56 -6.75 -30.62 -33.75
N ILE A 57 -7.36 -29.59 -33.16
CA ILE A 57 -6.62 -28.38 -32.77
C ILE A 57 -5.90 -28.71 -31.46
N PRO A 58 -4.56 -28.77 -31.42
CA PRO A 58 -3.86 -28.89 -30.16
C PRO A 58 -4.11 -27.62 -29.36
N ILE A 59 -4.91 -27.72 -28.30
CA ILE A 59 -5.01 -26.68 -27.28
C ILE A 59 -3.68 -26.71 -26.54
N ILE A 60 -2.74 -25.91 -27.01
CA ILE A 60 -1.55 -25.56 -26.25
C ILE A 60 -2.07 -24.71 -25.09
N TYR A 61 -2.24 -25.34 -23.92
CA TYR A 61 -2.31 -24.61 -22.68
C TYR A 61 -0.95 -23.94 -22.49
N ALA A 62 -0.82 -22.71 -22.97
CA ALA A 62 0.20 -21.82 -22.49
C ALA A 62 -0.09 -21.63 -21.00
N LEU A 63 0.60 -22.41 -20.15
CA LEU A 63 0.82 -22.05 -18.77
C LEU A 63 1.60 -20.74 -18.80
N SER A 64 0.89 -19.64 -18.93
CA SER A 64 1.42 -18.34 -18.58
C SER A 64 1.68 -18.42 -17.09
N ASN A 65 2.94 -18.68 -16.74
CA ASN A 65 3.44 -18.30 -15.43
C ASN A 65 3.35 -16.77 -15.39
N VAL A 66 2.17 -16.24 -15.06
CA VAL A 66 2.02 -14.85 -14.63
C VAL A 66 2.74 -14.78 -13.29
N SER A 67 4.07 -14.65 -13.34
CA SER A 67 4.80 -14.04 -12.24
C SER A 67 4.26 -12.62 -12.20
N GLY A 68 3.32 -12.37 -11.29
CA GLY A 68 2.63 -11.08 -11.19
C GLY A 68 3.63 -10.01 -10.81
N GLU A 69 4.27 -9.37 -11.78
CA GLU A 69 5.18 -8.27 -11.53
C GLU A 69 4.41 -7.07 -10.98
N LEU A 70 5.02 -6.33 -10.06
CA LEU A 70 4.45 -5.07 -9.57
C LEU A 70 4.34 -4.09 -10.74
N LYS A 71 3.20 -3.41 -10.83
CA LYS A 71 3.00 -2.35 -11.81
C LYS A 71 4.04 -1.25 -11.57
N ARG A 72 4.67 -0.79 -12.65
CA ARG A 72 5.69 0.26 -12.65
C ARG A 72 5.14 1.55 -13.25
N PHE A 73 5.52 2.67 -12.65
CA PHE A 73 5.23 4.01 -13.12
C PHE A 73 6.55 4.76 -13.25
N GLU A 74 6.73 5.43 -14.38
CA GLU A 74 7.89 6.29 -14.60
C GLU A 74 7.58 7.69 -14.10
N GLN A 75 8.54 8.29 -13.41
CA GLN A 75 8.48 9.65 -12.91
C GLN A 75 9.83 10.32 -13.21
N PRO A 76 9.94 11.17 -14.23
CA PRO A 76 11.23 11.78 -14.53
C PRO A 76 11.71 12.63 -13.34
N SER A 77 13.02 12.69 -13.15
CA SER A 77 13.63 13.66 -12.25
C SER A 77 13.53 15.07 -12.83
N LYS A 78 13.83 16.10 -12.03
CA LYS A 78 13.88 17.48 -12.49
C LYS A 78 14.96 17.67 -13.55
N GLY A 79 14.88 18.77 -14.29
CA GLY A 79 15.89 19.11 -15.32
C GLY A 79 17.32 19.24 -14.79
N ASP A 80 17.50 19.44 -13.48
CA ASP A 80 18.80 19.46 -12.79
C ASP A 80 19.24 18.10 -12.22
N GLY A 81 18.45 17.05 -12.46
CA GLY A 81 18.68 15.68 -11.98
C GLY A 81 18.36 15.49 -10.49
N SER A 82 17.73 16.45 -9.83
CA SER A 82 17.24 16.31 -8.46
C SER A 82 15.80 15.78 -8.42
N LEU A 83 15.39 15.29 -7.26
CA LEU A 83 14.02 14.84 -6.99
C LEU A 83 13.53 15.45 -5.67
N SER A 84 12.30 15.95 -5.62
CA SER A 84 11.71 16.55 -4.43
C SER A 84 10.25 16.12 -4.26
N PHE A 85 9.88 15.58 -3.11
CA PHE A 85 8.51 15.16 -2.85
C PHE A 85 8.10 15.38 -1.40
N LEU A 86 6.78 15.40 -1.16
CA LEU A 86 6.21 15.42 0.19
C LEU A 86 5.72 14.02 0.57
N VAL A 87 5.70 13.73 1.87
CA VAL A 87 5.16 12.48 2.43
C VAL A 87 4.11 12.81 3.49
N ILE A 88 2.94 12.16 3.41
CA ILE A 88 1.83 12.32 4.35
C ILE A 88 1.03 11.01 4.54
N GLY A 89 0.73 10.66 5.79
CA GLY A 89 -0.15 9.56 6.16
C GLY A 89 -1.32 10.02 7.01
N ASP A 90 -2.33 9.17 7.10
CA ASP A 90 -3.37 9.24 8.14
C ASP A 90 -4.14 10.58 8.14
N TRP A 91 -4.63 11.00 6.97
CA TRP A 91 -4.99 12.40 6.72
C TRP A 91 -6.47 12.69 6.44
N GLY A 92 -7.24 11.81 5.79
CA GLY A 92 -8.54 12.21 5.22
C GLY A 92 -9.66 12.36 6.24
N ARG A 93 -10.01 13.60 6.59
CA ARG A 93 -11.02 13.96 7.59
C ARG A 93 -11.85 15.18 7.22
N ARG A 94 -12.11 15.41 5.92
CA ARG A 94 -12.94 16.51 5.43
C ARG A 94 -12.49 17.89 5.93
N GLY A 95 -11.17 18.08 6.07
CA GLY A 95 -10.54 19.29 6.60
C GLY A 95 -10.45 19.36 8.13
N ALA A 96 -11.11 18.47 8.86
CA ALA A 96 -11.08 18.44 10.33
C ALA A 96 -9.73 17.96 10.88
N PHE A 97 -9.54 18.15 12.20
CA PHE A 97 -8.29 17.78 12.90
C PHE A 97 -7.05 18.36 12.24
N ASN A 98 -7.10 19.66 11.90
CA ASN A 98 -6.03 20.41 11.25
C ASN A 98 -5.59 19.88 9.87
N GLN A 99 -6.33 18.95 9.25
CA GLN A 99 -6.01 18.47 7.91
C GLN A 99 -5.89 19.64 6.91
N SER A 100 -6.82 20.61 6.92
CA SER A 100 -6.74 21.79 6.05
C SER A 100 -5.52 22.68 6.33
N GLN A 101 -5.08 22.75 7.59
CA GLN A 101 -3.91 23.52 7.98
C GLN A 101 -2.61 22.84 7.52
N VAL A 102 -2.50 21.52 7.70
CA VAL A 102 -1.42 20.70 7.15
C VAL A 102 -1.38 20.86 5.62
N ALA A 103 -2.52 20.74 4.94
CA ALA A 103 -2.62 20.94 3.48
C ALA A 103 -2.14 22.33 3.04
N SER A 104 -2.46 23.39 3.80
CA SER A 104 -1.97 24.75 3.53
C SER A 104 -0.44 24.84 3.62
N GLN A 105 0.16 24.23 4.64
CA GLN A 105 1.61 24.23 4.81
C GLN A 105 2.33 23.33 3.79
N MET A 106 1.75 22.19 3.44
CA MET A 106 2.19 21.37 2.32
C MET A 106 2.19 22.17 1.02
N GLY A 107 1.16 23.00 0.77
CA GLY A 107 1.12 23.88 -0.41
C GLY A 107 2.29 24.86 -0.46
N LYS A 108 2.58 25.55 0.65
CA LYS A 108 3.71 26.47 0.75
C LYS A 108 5.06 25.76 0.57
N MET A 109 5.23 24.60 1.18
CA MET A 109 6.48 23.83 1.02
C MET A 109 6.61 23.20 -0.36
N GLY A 110 5.50 22.74 -0.94
CA GLY A 110 5.45 22.23 -2.29
C GLY A 110 5.90 23.26 -3.32
N GLU A 111 5.51 24.53 -3.12
CA GLU A 111 5.94 25.64 -3.97
C GLU A 111 7.43 25.96 -3.74
N LYS A 112 7.83 26.09 -2.47
CA LYS A 112 9.23 26.40 -2.11
C LYS A 112 10.23 25.36 -2.63
N LEU A 113 9.84 24.09 -2.63
CA LEU A 113 10.70 22.97 -3.03
C LEU A 113 10.49 22.56 -4.49
N ASP A 114 9.53 23.17 -5.18
CA ASP A 114 9.08 22.76 -6.52
C ASP A 114 8.91 21.25 -6.62
N ILE A 115 7.98 20.68 -5.86
CA ILE A 115 7.88 19.21 -5.73
C ILE A 115 7.44 18.52 -7.04
N ASP A 116 7.92 17.30 -7.22
CA ASP A 116 7.61 16.44 -8.35
C ASP A 116 6.29 15.68 -8.14
N PHE A 117 6.07 15.19 -6.91
CA PHE A 117 4.90 14.40 -6.53
C PHE A 117 4.68 14.41 -5.00
N VAL A 118 3.59 13.78 -4.57
CA VAL A 118 3.28 13.49 -3.17
C VAL A 118 3.19 11.99 -2.95
N VAL A 119 3.77 11.52 -1.85
CA VAL A 119 3.68 10.13 -1.37
C VAL A 119 2.67 10.09 -0.24
N SER A 120 1.70 9.18 -0.32
CA SER A 120 0.84 8.84 0.81
C SER A 120 1.12 7.45 1.37
N THR A 121 1.36 7.40 2.68
CA THR A 121 1.64 6.18 3.45
C THR A 121 0.37 5.43 3.86
N GLY A 122 -0.80 5.81 3.36
CA GLY A 122 -2.07 5.12 3.61
C GLY A 122 -2.88 5.68 4.77
N ASP A 123 -3.97 4.97 5.10
CA ASP A 123 -5.09 5.50 5.89
C ASP A 123 -5.59 6.82 5.31
N ASN A 124 -6.00 6.71 4.05
CA ASN A 124 -6.32 7.87 3.22
C ASN A 124 -7.63 8.51 3.67
N PHE A 125 -8.63 7.73 4.09
CA PHE A 125 -9.95 8.24 4.46
C PHE A 125 -10.47 7.64 5.75
N TYR A 126 -10.87 8.49 6.68
CA TYR A 126 -11.34 8.09 8.00
C TYR A 126 -12.85 8.30 8.23
N ASP A 127 -13.46 7.56 9.18
CA ASP A 127 -12.83 6.57 10.06
C ASP A 127 -12.78 5.14 9.49
N ASN A 128 -13.44 4.82 8.39
CA ASN A 128 -13.45 3.46 7.81
C ASN A 128 -13.44 3.50 6.28
N GLY A 129 -12.39 4.10 5.69
CA GLY A 129 -12.22 4.17 4.25
C GLY A 129 -13.37 4.87 3.52
N LEU A 130 -13.40 4.72 2.20
CA LEU A 130 -14.55 5.10 1.37
C LEU A 130 -15.60 3.99 1.39
N ARG A 131 -16.88 4.32 1.23
CA ARG A 131 -17.96 3.32 1.13
C ARG A 131 -18.18 2.79 -0.29
N SER A 132 -17.75 3.57 -1.29
CA SER A 132 -17.81 3.24 -2.71
C SER A 132 -17.01 4.27 -3.52
N VAL A 133 -16.92 4.08 -4.84
CA VAL A 133 -16.35 5.08 -5.77
C VAL A 133 -17.14 6.39 -5.86
N HIS A 134 -18.34 6.46 -5.28
CA HIS A 134 -19.20 7.65 -5.25
C HIS A 134 -19.27 8.28 -3.86
N ASP A 135 -18.44 7.84 -2.92
CA ASP A 135 -18.41 8.42 -1.58
C ASP A 135 -17.81 9.84 -1.64
N LEU A 136 -18.60 10.82 -1.20
CA LEU A 136 -18.20 12.24 -1.17
C LEU A 136 -16.97 12.49 -0.28
N ALA A 137 -16.64 11.58 0.64
CA ALA A 137 -15.43 11.67 1.44
C ALA A 137 -14.15 11.77 0.60
N PHE A 138 -14.15 11.22 -0.63
CA PHE A 138 -13.04 11.39 -1.57
C PHE A 138 -12.84 12.87 -1.90
N GLU A 139 -13.83 13.54 -2.46
CA GLU A 139 -13.72 14.96 -2.83
C GLU A 139 -13.58 15.86 -1.59
N GLU A 140 -14.36 15.60 -0.54
CA GLU A 140 -14.36 16.40 0.70
C GLU A 140 -13.04 16.31 1.46
N SER A 141 -12.31 15.19 1.39
CA SER A 141 -11.06 15.00 2.13
C SER A 141 -9.80 15.09 1.27
N PHE A 142 -9.90 14.94 -0.05
CA PHE A 142 -8.76 14.98 -0.95
C PHE A 142 -8.85 16.17 -1.92
N THR A 143 -9.79 16.13 -2.85
CA THR A 143 -9.89 17.10 -3.95
C THR A 143 -10.04 18.53 -3.45
N ASN A 144 -10.95 18.75 -2.49
CA ASN A 144 -11.30 20.06 -1.96
C ASN A 144 -10.37 20.55 -0.84
N ILE A 145 -9.44 19.69 -0.38
CA ILE A 145 -8.51 20.03 0.72
C ILE A 145 -7.14 20.42 0.18
N TYR A 146 -6.58 19.62 -0.72
CA TYR A 146 -5.22 19.84 -1.24
C TYR A 146 -5.24 20.67 -2.53
N THR A 147 -5.76 21.89 -2.44
CA THR A 147 -6.06 22.74 -3.62
C THR A 147 -4.92 23.64 -4.09
N ALA A 148 -3.82 23.72 -3.35
CA ALA A 148 -2.67 24.54 -3.74
C ALA A 148 -2.11 24.11 -5.11
N ASN A 149 -1.68 25.08 -5.93
CA ASN A 149 -1.13 24.84 -7.28
C ASN A 149 0.07 23.88 -7.24
N SER A 150 0.94 24.03 -6.25
CA SER A 150 2.10 23.16 -6.01
C SER A 150 1.74 21.71 -5.65
N LEU A 151 0.50 21.45 -5.22
CA LEU A 151 -0.02 20.11 -4.93
C LEU A 151 -0.83 19.53 -6.10
N GLN A 152 -0.92 20.23 -7.23
CA GLN A 152 -1.51 19.71 -8.48
C GLN A 152 -0.51 18.82 -9.22
N LYS A 153 0.04 17.84 -8.48
CA LYS A 153 1.03 16.85 -8.90
C LYS A 153 0.44 15.45 -8.72
N GLN A 154 1.12 14.42 -9.20
CA GLN A 154 0.69 13.04 -8.94
C GLN A 154 0.80 12.73 -7.44
N TRP A 155 -0.22 12.06 -6.90
CA TRP A 155 -0.21 11.46 -5.56
C TRP A 155 -0.11 9.95 -5.68
N TYR A 156 0.99 9.39 -5.19
CA TYR A 156 1.23 7.95 -5.12
C TYR A 156 0.85 7.45 -3.73
N SER A 157 -0.22 6.67 -3.65
CA SER A 157 -0.85 6.28 -2.38
C SER A 157 -0.91 4.77 -2.23
N VAL A 158 -0.65 4.28 -1.01
CA VAL A 158 -0.98 2.91 -0.59
C VAL A 158 -2.22 2.90 0.29
N LEU A 159 -2.75 1.70 0.56
CA LEU A 159 -3.81 1.51 1.53
C LEU A 159 -3.24 1.31 2.94
N GLY A 160 -3.96 1.80 3.94
CA GLY A 160 -3.77 1.47 5.35
C GLY A 160 -4.92 0.64 5.91
N ASN A 161 -4.86 0.30 7.20
CA ASN A 161 -5.86 -0.57 7.81
C ASN A 161 -7.25 0.08 7.88
N HIS A 162 -7.36 1.39 8.04
CA HIS A 162 -8.65 2.10 7.99
C HIS A 162 -9.26 2.07 6.60
N ASP A 163 -8.45 2.09 5.54
CA ASP A 163 -8.94 1.98 4.16
C ASP A 163 -9.61 0.64 3.90
N TYR A 164 -9.03 -0.42 4.47
CA TYR A 164 -9.61 -1.76 4.45
C TYR A 164 -10.88 -1.91 5.28
N ARG A 165 -11.17 -0.98 6.21
CA ARG A 165 -12.43 -1.03 6.97
C ARG A 165 -13.63 -0.52 6.17
N GLY A 166 -13.38 0.07 5.00
CA GLY A 166 -14.38 0.45 4.01
C GLY A 166 -14.34 -0.43 2.77
N ASP A 167 -14.69 0.15 1.63
CA ASP A 167 -14.51 -0.40 0.29
C ASP A 167 -13.08 -0.11 -0.18
N ALA A 168 -12.16 -1.05 0.04
CA ALA A 168 -10.77 -0.91 -0.39
C ALA A 168 -10.66 -0.83 -1.92
N GLU A 169 -11.48 -1.60 -2.64
CA GLU A 169 -11.49 -1.61 -4.11
C GLU A 169 -11.96 -0.28 -4.71
N ALA A 170 -12.78 0.50 -3.99
CA ALA A 170 -13.15 1.85 -4.42
C ALA A 170 -11.92 2.76 -4.53
N GLN A 171 -11.00 2.71 -3.56
CA GLN A 171 -9.79 3.53 -3.57
C GLN A 171 -8.83 3.13 -4.70
N LEU A 172 -8.80 1.85 -5.06
CA LEU A 172 -8.00 1.28 -6.15
C LEU A 172 -8.61 1.51 -7.53
N SER A 173 -9.85 1.99 -7.58
CA SER A 173 -10.60 2.09 -8.82
C SER A 173 -10.06 3.21 -9.72
N PRO A 174 -9.88 2.97 -11.03
CA PRO A 174 -9.54 4.03 -11.98
C PRO A 174 -10.64 5.09 -12.11
N LEU A 175 -11.83 4.87 -11.55
CA LEU A 175 -12.87 5.89 -11.49
C LEU A 175 -12.48 7.06 -10.59
N LEU A 176 -11.78 6.84 -9.48
CA LEU A 176 -11.31 7.96 -8.64
C LEU A 176 -10.25 8.80 -9.36
N THR A 177 -9.36 8.17 -10.13
CA THR A 177 -8.41 8.88 -11.01
C THR A 177 -9.12 9.70 -12.09
N LYS A 178 -10.33 9.32 -12.51
CA LYS A 178 -11.14 10.14 -13.44
C LYS A 178 -11.80 11.33 -12.76
N ILE A 179 -12.13 11.21 -11.48
CA ILE A 179 -12.68 12.31 -10.67
C ILE A 179 -11.56 13.33 -10.40
N ASP A 180 -10.38 12.84 -10.00
CA ASP A 180 -9.20 13.65 -9.76
C ASP A 180 -7.95 12.94 -10.28
N THR A 181 -7.36 13.47 -11.36
CA THR A 181 -6.23 12.84 -12.06
C THR A 181 -4.96 12.73 -11.22
N ARG A 182 -4.88 13.48 -10.11
CA ARG A 182 -3.78 13.38 -9.15
C ARG A 182 -3.80 12.07 -8.39
N TRP A 183 -4.96 11.41 -8.29
CA TRP A 183 -5.11 10.20 -7.47
C TRP A 183 -4.57 8.95 -8.17
N LEU A 184 -3.53 8.35 -7.60
CA LEU A 184 -3.10 7.00 -7.92
C LEU A 184 -2.95 6.21 -6.61
N CYS A 185 -3.83 5.23 -6.42
CA CYS A 185 -3.76 4.31 -5.30
C CYS A 185 -3.75 2.86 -5.80
N LEU A 186 -2.77 2.10 -5.33
CA LEU A 186 -2.65 0.67 -5.59
C LEU A 186 -2.19 -0.02 -4.30
N ARG A 187 -2.47 -1.31 -4.17
CA ARG A 187 -2.01 -2.12 -3.03
C ARG A 187 -0.48 -2.13 -2.94
N SER A 188 0.16 -2.51 -4.05
CA SER A 188 1.62 -2.53 -4.18
C SER A 188 2.02 -2.21 -5.60
N PHE A 189 3.06 -1.39 -5.77
CA PHE A 189 3.52 -0.90 -7.07
C PHE A 189 4.92 -0.27 -6.92
N ILE A 190 5.53 0.09 -8.05
CA ILE A 190 6.85 0.71 -8.08
C ILE A 190 6.77 2.03 -8.84
N VAL A 191 7.39 3.06 -8.30
CA VAL A 191 7.68 4.31 -9.02
C VAL A 191 9.17 4.34 -9.30
N ASN A 192 9.52 4.34 -10.58
CA ASN A 192 10.89 4.55 -11.04
C ASN A 192 11.07 6.05 -11.30
N ALA A 193 11.83 6.69 -10.42
CA ALA A 193 12.05 8.13 -10.42
C ALA A 193 13.45 8.53 -10.96
N GLU A 194 14.03 7.67 -11.82
CA GLU A 194 15.41 7.72 -12.34
C GLU A 194 16.49 7.65 -11.24
N LEU A 195 16.55 8.67 -10.40
CA LEU A 195 17.45 8.79 -9.25
C LEU A 195 17.04 7.85 -8.10
N ALA A 196 15.75 7.59 -7.94
CA ALA A 196 15.20 6.76 -6.88
C ALA A 196 14.25 5.69 -7.43
N GLU A 197 14.23 4.52 -6.81
CA GLU A 197 13.13 3.56 -6.97
C GLU A 197 12.35 3.51 -5.66
N ILE A 198 11.04 3.76 -5.76
CA ILE A 198 10.12 3.79 -4.63
C ILE A 198 9.18 2.61 -4.75
N ILE A 199 9.27 1.67 -3.81
CA ILE A 199 8.45 0.46 -3.76
C ILE A 199 7.35 0.65 -2.73
N PHE A 200 6.12 0.69 -3.20
CA PHE A 200 4.93 0.77 -2.38
C PHE A 200 4.46 -0.65 -2.05
N VAL A 201 4.23 -0.93 -0.76
CA VAL A 201 3.95 -2.27 -0.24
C VAL A 201 2.69 -2.25 0.62
N ASP A 202 1.73 -3.10 0.26
CA ASP A 202 0.53 -3.37 1.05
C ASP A 202 0.89 -4.09 2.36
N THR A 203 0.98 -3.34 3.45
CA THR A 203 1.38 -3.90 4.76
C THR A 203 0.21 -4.45 5.57
N THR A 204 -1.03 -4.07 5.27
CA THR A 204 -2.22 -4.48 6.02
C THR A 204 -2.40 -6.01 6.08
N PRO A 205 -2.20 -6.77 4.97
CA PRO A 205 -2.27 -8.22 5.01
C PRO A 205 -1.22 -8.89 5.91
N PHE A 206 -0.13 -8.21 6.29
CA PHE A 206 0.88 -8.82 7.17
C PHE A 206 0.40 -8.93 8.62
N VAL A 207 -0.44 -8.01 9.09
CA VAL A 207 -0.88 -7.95 10.48
C VAL A 207 -1.86 -9.10 10.77
N LYS A 208 -1.48 -10.03 11.67
CA LYS A 208 -2.31 -11.23 11.92
C LYS A 208 -3.59 -10.95 12.70
N SER A 209 -3.55 -10.00 13.64
CA SER A 209 -4.70 -9.67 14.47
C SER A 209 -5.92 -9.25 13.63
N TYR A 210 -5.74 -8.51 12.52
CA TYR A 210 -6.86 -8.11 11.66
C TYR A 210 -7.64 -9.28 11.01
N PHE A 211 -7.07 -10.49 10.99
CA PHE A 211 -7.75 -11.70 10.52
C PHE A 211 -8.24 -12.61 11.65
N GLN A 212 -7.58 -12.55 12.81
CA GLN A 212 -7.78 -13.50 13.91
C GLN A 212 -8.66 -12.93 15.02
N ASP A 213 -8.51 -11.63 15.28
CA ASP A 213 -9.16 -10.88 16.33
C ASP A 213 -9.29 -9.41 15.89
N PRO A 214 -10.18 -9.11 14.92
CA PRO A 214 -10.35 -7.76 14.39
C PRO A 214 -11.15 -6.84 15.32
N GLU A 215 -11.47 -7.29 16.54
CA GLU A 215 -12.43 -6.64 17.44
C GLU A 215 -13.78 -6.41 16.73
N ASP A 216 -14.32 -5.19 16.77
CA ASP A 216 -15.58 -4.81 16.11
C ASP A 216 -15.38 -4.36 14.63
N HIS A 217 -14.16 -4.43 14.10
CA HIS A 217 -13.87 -3.97 12.75
C HIS A 217 -14.15 -5.06 11.69
N ILE A 218 -14.73 -4.63 10.56
CA ILE A 218 -14.92 -5.47 9.38
C ILE A 218 -13.91 -5.00 8.33
N TYR A 219 -13.13 -5.94 7.80
CA TYR A 219 -12.11 -5.66 6.79
C TYR A 219 -12.50 -6.24 5.43
N ASP A 220 -12.31 -5.44 4.37
CA ASP A 220 -12.49 -5.82 2.98
C ASP A 220 -11.26 -6.57 2.43
N TRP A 221 -11.30 -7.89 2.54
CA TRP A 221 -10.23 -8.77 2.07
C TRP A 221 -10.35 -9.19 0.59
N ARG A 222 -11.17 -8.51 -0.21
CA ARG A 222 -11.20 -8.75 -1.67
C ARG A 222 -9.80 -8.58 -2.26
N GLY A 223 -9.43 -9.50 -3.16
CA GLY A 223 -8.09 -9.53 -3.77
C GLY A 223 -6.95 -10.06 -2.88
N ILE A 224 -7.16 -10.30 -1.58
CA ILE A 224 -6.09 -10.77 -0.67
C ILE A 224 -6.09 -12.29 -0.50
N ASN A 225 -7.22 -12.96 -0.73
CA ASN A 225 -7.33 -14.40 -0.50
C ASN A 225 -6.75 -15.24 -1.66
N PRO A 226 -5.93 -16.28 -1.38
CA PRO A 226 -5.44 -16.71 -0.06
C PRO A 226 -4.30 -15.84 0.49
N ARG A 227 -4.47 -15.32 1.72
CA ARG A 227 -3.52 -14.39 2.38
C ARG A 227 -2.05 -14.81 2.32
N LYS A 228 -1.75 -16.07 2.62
CA LYS A 228 -0.37 -16.59 2.60
C LYS A 228 0.26 -16.49 1.21
N HIS A 229 -0.52 -16.78 0.17
CA HIS A 229 -0.07 -16.70 -1.21
C HIS A 229 0.13 -15.24 -1.64
N TYR A 230 -0.80 -14.35 -1.25
CA TYR A 230 -0.67 -12.91 -1.48
C TYR A 230 0.64 -12.36 -0.89
N ILE A 231 0.90 -12.60 0.41
CA ILE A 231 2.13 -12.14 1.08
C ILE A 231 3.37 -12.74 0.41
N ALA A 232 3.37 -14.05 0.15
CA ALA A 232 4.52 -14.71 -0.47
C ALA A 232 4.85 -14.12 -1.86
N ASN A 233 3.82 -13.83 -2.67
CA ASN A 233 4.00 -13.19 -3.97
C ASN A 233 4.52 -11.75 -3.82
N LEU A 234 3.99 -10.98 -2.88
CA LEU A 234 4.43 -9.60 -2.63
C LEU A 234 5.91 -9.56 -2.21
N LEU A 235 6.30 -10.42 -1.26
CA LEU A 235 7.69 -10.55 -0.84
C LEU A 235 8.58 -10.98 -2.00
N LYS A 236 8.11 -11.91 -2.85
CA LYS A 236 8.85 -12.33 -4.04
C LYS A 236 9.06 -11.18 -5.02
N CYS A 237 8.07 -10.33 -5.23
CA CYS A 237 8.19 -9.20 -6.16
C CYS A 237 9.05 -8.06 -5.60
N ALA A 238 9.16 -7.95 -4.27
CA ALA A 238 10.10 -7.04 -3.61
C ALA A 238 11.57 -7.49 -3.73
N LEU A 239 11.86 -8.71 -4.21
CA LEU A 239 13.21 -9.30 -4.33
C LEU A 239 13.93 -9.00 -5.65
N ARG A 240 13.59 -7.94 -6.37
CA ARG A 240 14.25 -7.67 -7.65
C ARG A 240 15.44 -6.73 -7.50
N GLU A 241 16.52 -7.03 -8.22
CA GLU A 241 17.67 -6.14 -8.35
C GLU A 241 17.23 -4.77 -8.87
N SER A 242 17.62 -3.75 -8.12
CA SER A 242 17.41 -2.34 -8.42
C SER A 242 18.75 -1.65 -8.49
N ASN A 243 18.97 -0.95 -9.60
CA ASN A 243 20.17 -0.14 -9.85
C ASN A 243 19.95 1.33 -9.47
N ALA A 244 18.80 1.68 -8.90
CA ALA A 244 18.52 3.04 -8.47
C ALA A 244 19.50 3.48 -7.37
N LYS A 245 19.90 4.76 -7.41
CA LYS A 245 20.83 5.32 -6.43
C LYS A 245 20.19 5.35 -5.05
N TRP A 246 18.93 5.73 -4.96
CA TRP A 246 18.14 5.71 -3.73
C TRP A 246 17.05 4.66 -3.80
N LYS A 247 16.95 3.83 -2.77
CA LYS A 247 15.93 2.77 -2.65
C LYS A 247 15.03 3.07 -1.48
N ILE A 248 13.76 3.32 -1.78
CA ILE A 248 12.77 3.74 -0.80
C ILE A 248 11.65 2.71 -0.79
N VAL A 249 11.22 2.31 0.41
CA VAL A 249 10.03 1.48 0.58
C VAL A 249 8.99 2.26 1.35
N VAL A 250 7.77 2.28 0.84
CA VAL A 250 6.62 2.96 1.45
C VAL A 250 5.59 1.89 1.81
N GLY A 251 5.10 1.93 3.04
CA GLY A 251 3.98 1.09 3.49
C GLY A 251 3.19 1.82 4.56
N HIS A 252 2.12 1.20 5.05
CA HIS A 252 1.32 1.83 6.10
C HIS A 252 1.86 1.63 7.53
N HIS A 253 2.11 0.38 7.93
CA HIS A 253 2.48 0.04 9.31
C HIS A 253 3.97 0.20 9.59
N ALA A 254 4.33 0.58 10.82
CA ALA A 254 5.73 0.71 11.23
C ALA A 254 6.45 -0.66 11.34
N ILE A 255 7.66 -0.75 10.78
CA ILE A 255 8.61 -1.84 11.12
C ILE A 255 9.23 -1.58 12.49
N LYS A 256 9.63 -0.33 12.74
CA LYS A 256 10.14 0.18 14.01
C LYS A 256 9.35 1.42 14.41
N SER A 257 8.90 1.50 15.66
CA SER A 257 8.21 2.67 16.20
C SER A 257 8.22 2.68 17.73
N VAL A 258 8.41 3.85 18.33
CA VAL A 258 8.15 4.11 19.77
C VAL A 258 6.76 4.72 20.01
N GLY A 259 5.96 4.87 18.95
CA GLY A 259 4.59 5.38 19.00
C GLY A 259 3.59 4.43 19.67
N HIS A 260 2.31 4.78 19.54
CA HIS A 260 1.20 4.06 20.18
C HIS A 260 1.12 2.59 19.74
N HIS A 261 1.29 2.30 18.45
CA HIS A 261 1.22 0.95 17.90
C HIS A 261 2.52 0.19 18.10
N GLY A 262 3.66 0.86 17.93
CA GLY A 262 5.00 0.27 18.04
C GLY A 262 5.32 -0.69 16.90
N ASP A 263 6.36 -1.50 17.06
CA ASP A 263 6.85 -2.40 16.01
C ASP A 263 5.81 -3.43 15.54
N THR A 264 5.63 -3.52 14.22
CA THR A 264 4.86 -4.61 13.60
C THR A 264 5.75 -5.84 13.43
N ARG A 265 5.60 -6.81 14.34
CA ARG A 265 6.44 -8.03 14.41
C ARG A 265 6.47 -8.81 13.10
N GLU A 266 5.35 -8.93 12.40
CA GLU A 266 5.28 -9.63 11.12
C GLU A 266 6.13 -8.95 10.04
N LEU A 267 6.16 -7.62 10.00
CA LEU A 267 7.02 -6.90 9.05
C LEU A 267 8.50 -7.01 9.45
N ALA A 268 8.81 -6.89 10.74
CA ALA A 268 10.17 -7.11 11.24
C ALA A 268 10.68 -8.54 10.92
N THR A 269 9.80 -9.54 10.93
CA THR A 269 10.16 -10.94 10.65
C THR A 269 10.27 -11.23 9.15
N HIS A 270 9.37 -10.66 8.34
CA HIS A 270 9.21 -11.09 6.94
C HIS A 270 9.71 -10.07 5.92
N LEU A 271 9.54 -8.77 6.17
CA LEU A 271 9.88 -7.71 5.23
C LEU A 271 11.27 -7.13 5.50
N LEU A 272 11.60 -6.82 6.77
CA LEU A 272 12.87 -6.19 7.13
C LEU A 272 14.11 -6.97 6.64
N PRO A 273 14.19 -8.31 6.73
CA PRO A 273 15.33 -9.04 6.18
C PRO A 273 15.53 -8.83 4.68
N ILE A 274 14.43 -8.67 3.93
CA ILE A 274 14.45 -8.40 2.50
C ILE A 274 14.93 -6.97 2.24
N LEU A 275 14.48 -6.00 3.04
CA LEU A 275 14.93 -4.60 2.91
C LEU A 275 16.45 -4.49 3.15
N LYS A 276 16.95 -5.16 4.20
CA LYS A 276 18.38 -5.25 4.52
C LYS A 276 19.17 -5.89 3.39
N ALA A 277 18.69 -7.02 2.85
CA ALA A 277 19.36 -7.74 1.76
C ALA A 277 19.43 -6.94 0.45
N ASN A 278 18.55 -5.96 0.25
CA ASN A 278 18.48 -5.14 -0.96
C ASN A 278 19.08 -3.73 -0.79
N ASN A 279 19.72 -3.46 0.35
CA ASN A 279 20.32 -2.17 0.69
C ASN A 279 19.32 -1.01 0.54
N VAL A 280 18.10 -1.19 1.05
CA VAL A 280 17.11 -0.11 1.14
C VAL A 280 17.69 1.02 1.98
N ASP A 281 17.44 2.26 1.59
CA ASP A 281 17.89 3.44 2.33
C ASP A 281 16.83 3.86 3.34
N PHE A 282 15.58 3.97 2.88
CA PHE A 282 14.49 4.54 3.66
C PHE A 282 13.28 3.62 3.65
N TYR A 283 12.74 3.37 4.84
CA TYR A 283 11.39 2.84 5.02
C TYR A 283 10.49 3.95 5.56
N MET A 284 9.44 4.30 4.82
CA MET A 284 8.51 5.37 5.18
C MET A 284 7.13 4.81 5.48
N ASN A 285 6.55 5.18 6.61
CA ASN A 285 5.24 4.69 7.06
C ASN A 285 4.34 5.76 7.68
N GLY A 286 3.08 5.38 7.91
CA GLY A 286 2.09 6.14 8.67
C GLY A 286 1.69 5.35 9.92
N HIS A 287 0.38 5.18 10.15
CA HIS A 287 -0.27 4.34 11.16
C HIS A 287 -0.13 4.86 12.59
N ASP A 288 1.10 5.08 13.04
CA ASP A 288 1.34 5.82 14.27
C ASP A 288 1.08 7.29 14.02
N HIS A 289 0.11 7.87 14.74
CA HIS A 289 -0.30 9.27 14.62
C HIS A 289 0.72 10.21 15.28
N CYS A 290 1.94 10.18 14.74
CA CYS A 290 3.10 10.97 15.12
C CYS A 290 4.02 11.22 13.90
N LEU A 291 5.09 11.97 14.13
CA LEU A 291 6.24 12.07 13.26
C LEU A 291 7.46 11.44 13.96
N GLU A 292 8.22 10.62 13.25
CA GLU A 292 9.29 9.85 13.88
C GLU A 292 10.45 9.59 12.92
N HIS A 293 11.65 9.53 13.46
CA HIS A 293 12.83 9.04 12.77
C HIS A 293 13.65 8.13 13.68
N ILE A 294 13.82 6.88 13.26
CA ILE A 294 14.66 5.86 13.90
C ILE A 294 15.72 5.38 12.91
N SER A 295 17.00 5.48 13.29
CA SER A 295 18.08 4.83 12.54
C SER A 295 18.19 3.37 12.96
N ASP A 296 18.28 2.44 11.99
CA ASP A 296 18.58 1.05 12.33
C ASP A 296 19.98 0.93 12.95
N THR A 297 20.14 0.01 13.90
CA THR A 297 21.43 -0.25 14.57
C THR A 297 22.24 -1.34 13.89
N GLU A 298 21.59 -2.14 13.05
CA GLU A 298 22.18 -3.29 12.35
C GLU A 298 22.36 -3.07 10.84
N SER A 299 21.86 -1.95 10.30
CA SER A 299 21.91 -1.63 8.87
C SER A 299 21.86 -0.11 8.67
N PRO A 300 22.14 0.40 7.46
CA PRO A 300 22.04 1.84 7.19
C PRO A 300 20.59 2.33 6.99
N ILE A 301 19.58 1.45 7.07
CA ILE A 301 18.17 1.82 6.85
C ILE A 301 17.74 2.88 7.87
N GLN A 302 17.06 3.92 7.39
CA GLN A 302 16.30 4.85 8.23
C GLN A 302 14.80 4.52 8.17
N PHE A 303 14.17 4.41 9.34
CA PHE A 303 12.72 4.28 9.49
C PHE A 303 12.14 5.65 9.79
N LEU A 304 11.15 6.06 8.99
CA LEU A 304 10.62 7.41 8.98
C LEU A 304 9.10 7.36 9.02
N THR A 305 8.50 7.82 10.11
CA THR A 305 7.04 7.86 10.26
C THR A 305 6.51 9.26 9.92
N SER A 306 5.57 9.31 9.00
CA SER A 306 4.67 10.44 8.75
C SER A 306 3.24 9.95 8.81
N GLY A 307 2.72 9.76 10.03
CA GLY A 307 1.34 9.30 10.26
C GLY A 307 0.45 10.33 10.94
N ALA A 308 0.86 11.61 10.97
CA ALA A 308 0.15 12.67 11.67
C ALA A 308 -0.43 13.74 10.73
N GLY A 309 -0.85 13.35 9.52
CA GLY A 309 -1.40 14.27 8.52
C GLY A 309 -2.74 14.89 8.91
N SER A 310 -3.45 14.28 9.87
CA SER A 310 -4.65 14.85 10.49
C SER A 310 -4.64 14.69 12.00
N LYS A 311 -5.13 13.59 12.59
CA LYS A 311 -5.06 13.36 14.05
C LYS A 311 -3.62 13.05 14.47
N ALA A 312 -3.32 13.28 15.75
CA ALA A 312 -2.06 12.95 16.40
C ALA A 312 -2.32 12.45 17.82
N TRP A 313 -1.50 11.51 18.32
CA TRP A 313 -1.77 10.81 19.58
C TRP A 313 -1.52 11.66 20.84
N ARG A 314 -0.75 12.75 20.78
CA ARG A 314 -0.46 13.68 21.89
C ARG A 314 -0.18 12.99 23.25
N GLY A 315 1.09 12.65 23.49
CA GLY A 315 1.58 12.12 24.76
C GLY A 315 1.56 10.60 24.87
N ASP A 316 1.13 9.90 23.82
CA ASP A 316 1.06 8.44 23.77
C ASP A 316 2.33 7.85 23.16
N VAL A 317 3.27 7.49 24.04
CA VAL A 317 4.57 6.89 23.68
C VAL A 317 4.68 5.56 24.37
N LYS A 318 4.87 4.47 23.59
CA LYS A 318 5.26 3.19 24.19
C LYS A 318 6.68 3.33 24.73
N GLN A 319 6.87 3.10 26.03
CA GLN A 319 8.19 3.15 26.66
C GLN A 319 9.13 2.00 26.25
N LEU A 320 8.92 1.40 25.08
CA LEU A 320 9.70 0.28 24.58
C LEU A 320 10.82 0.82 23.68
N ASN A 321 12.03 0.32 23.94
CA ASN A 321 13.28 0.49 23.20
C ASN A 321 13.42 1.76 22.33
N ARG A 322 14.05 2.81 22.87
CA ARG A 322 14.40 4.04 22.14
C ARG A 322 15.72 3.96 21.37
N GLU A 323 16.29 2.77 21.22
CA GLU A 323 17.54 2.60 20.51
C GLU A 323 17.41 3.03 19.05
N GLY A 324 18.37 3.82 18.58
CA GLY A 324 18.33 4.40 17.23
C GLY A 324 17.36 5.57 17.05
N LEU A 325 16.50 5.89 18.02
CA LEU A 325 15.58 7.03 17.93
C LEU A 325 16.34 8.35 17.79
N LYS A 326 16.08 9.07 16.70
CA LYS A 326 16.69 10.38 16.40
C LYS A 326 15.72 11.52 16.62
N PHE A 327 14.43 11.30 16.36
CA PHE A 327 13.40 12.30 16.48
C PHE A 327 12.03 11.66 16.72
N PHE A 328 11.22 12.30 17.55
CA PHE A 328 9.83 11.94 17.79
C PHE A 328 9.02 13.21 18.07
N TYR A 329 7.85 13.30 17.47
CA TYR A 329 6.91 14.38 17.70
C TYR A 329 5.47 13.85 17.60
N ASP A 330 4.70 14.04 18.66
CA ASP A 330 3.33 13.55 18.84
C ASP A 330 2.24 14.55 18.41
N GLY A 331 2.65 15.58 17.67
CA GLY A 331 1.76 16.53 17.01
C GLY A 331 1.61 16.23 15.51
N GLN A 332 0.84 17.10 14.86
CA GLN A 332 0.42 16.92 13.47
C GLN A 332 1.44 17.53 12.52
N GLY A 333 1.54 16.98 11.31
CA GLY A 333 2.51 17.46 10.35
C GLY A 333 2.77 16.51 9.18
N PHE A 334 3.87 16.73 8.49
CA PHE A 334 4.24 16.01 7.27
C PHE A 334 5.76 16.04 7.07
N MET A 335 6.25 15.34 6.04
CA MET A 335 7.66 15.35 5.67
C MET A 335 7.90 15.91 4.26
N SER A 336 9.11 16.42 4.03
CA SER A 336 9.65 16.62 2.69
C SER A 336 10.92 15.80 2.50
N VAL A 337 11.15 15.34 1.27
CA VAL A 337 12.35 14.63 0.85
C VAL A 337 12.92 15.33 -0.38
N GLN A 338 14.22 15.61 -0.37
CA GLN A 338 14.98 16.11 -1.51
C GLN A 338 16.16 15.19 -1.76
N LEU A 339 16.30 14.71 -2.98
CA LEU A 339 17.37 13.80 -3.40
C LEU A 339 18.16 14.42 -4.54
N THR A 340 19.46 14.21 -4.51
CA THR A 340 20.38 14.37 -5.64
C THR A 340 21.19 13.07 -5.81
N GLN A 341 22.08 13.04 -6.79
CA GLN A 341 23.00 11.91 -6.99
C GLN A 341 23.83 11.57 -5.74
N SER A 342 24.14 12.56 -4.90
CA SER A 342 25.01 12.38 -3.73
C SER A 342 24.33 12.68 -2.40
N ASN A 343 23.18 13.35 -2.37
CA ASN A 343 22.58 13.85 -1.14
C ASN A 343 21.13 13.41 -1.01
N ALA A 344 20.72 13.14 0.23
CA ALA A 344 19.32 13.08 0.63
C ALA A 344 19.11 14.02 1.81
N GLU A 345 18.17 14.95 1.69
CA GLU A 345 17.68 15.77 2.81
C GLU A 345 16.23 15.36 3.12
N ILE A 346 15.98 15.07 4.39
CA ILE A 346 14.65 14.73 4.90
C ILE A 346 14.33 15.71 6.02
N ALA A 347 13.19 16.39 5.91
CA ALA A 347 12.75 17.38 6.89
C ALA A 347 11.32 17.07 7.36
N PHE A 348 11.09 17.26 8.66
CA PHE A 348 9.81 17.08 9.33
C PHE A 348 9.24 18.43 9.71
N TYR A 349 7.96 18.66 9.42
CA TYR A 349 7.27 19.92 9.64
C TYR A 349 6.09 19.71 10.57
N ASP A 350 5.86 20.62 11.50
CA ASP A 350 4.61 20.66 12.26
C ASP A 350 3.45 21.26 11.44
N VAL A 351 2.29 21.31 12.06
CA VAL A 351 1.04 21.89 11.53
C VAL A 351 1.16 23.36 11.12
N ASP A 352 2.13 24.10 11.67
CA ASP A 352 2.39 25.51 11.34
C ASP A 352 3.45 25.67 10.24
N GLY A 353 4.03 24.56 9.76
CA GLY A 353 5.07 24.54 8.75
C GLY A 353 6.46 24.80 9.31
N LYS A 354 6.63 24.76 10.64
CA LYS A 354 7.93 24.89 11.29
C LYS A 354 8.68 23.58 11.14
N ILE A 355 9.94 23.67 10.74
CA ILE A 355 10.84 22.51 10.72
C ILE A 355 11.14 22.09 12.15
N LEU A 356 10.79 20.85 12.47
CA LEU A 356 11.06 20.23 13.76
C LEU A 356 12.36 19.43 13.76
N HIS A 357 12.66 18.78 12.63
CA HIS A 357 13.82 17.93 12.47
C HIS A 357 14.31 17.94 11.03
N ARG A 358 15.63 17.88 10.85
CA ARG A 358 16.26 17.63 9.55
C ARG A 358 17.28 16.51 9.69
N TRP A 359 17.35 15.67 8.67
CA TRP A 359 18.37 14.65 8.57
C TRP A 359 18.92 14.61 7.15
N ASN A 360 20.23 14.43 7.06
CA ASN A 360 20.96 14.40 5.80
C ASN A 360 21.74 13.09 5.67
N ALA A 361 21.71 12.50 4.48
CA ALA A 361 22.60 11.43 4.08
C ALA A 361 23.41 11.82 2.85
N PHE A 362 24.61 11.25 2.78
CA PHE A 362 25.54 11.44 1.68
C PHE A 362 25.93 10.07 1.12
N LYS A 363 25.82 9.91 -0.19
CA LYS A 363 26.40 8.78 -0.94
C LYS A 363 27.52 9.33 -1.80
N GLN A 364 28.72 8.78 -1.65
CA GLN A 364 29.82 9.14 -2.54
C GLN A 364 29.48 8.74 -3.99
N PHE A 365 30.00 9.49 -4.94
CA PHE A 365 30.09 9.02 -6.33
C PHE A 365 31.01 7.81 -6.31
N GLY A 366 30.47 6.65 -6.66
CA GLY A 366 31.32 5.51 -6.97
C GLY A 366 31.95 5.79 -8.31
N ASP A 367 33.29 5.87 -8.34
CA ASP A 367 34.06 5.71 -9.56
C ASP A 367 33.61 4.40 -10.21
N HIS A 368 32.97 4.47 -11.37
CA HIS A 368 32.96 3.34 -12.29
C HIS A 368 34.35 3.22 -12.89
N SER A 369 35.33 2.81 -12.07
CA SER A 369 36.61 2.31 -12.54
C SER A 369 37.02 1.09 -11.70
N SER A 370 37.07 -0.07 -12.38
CA SER A 370 37.65 -1.36 -11.93
C SER A 370 36.90 -2.04 -10.77
N ILE A 371 36.46 -3.31 -10.86
CA ILE A 371 37.18 -4.53 -11.26
C ILE A 371 36.24 -5.49 -12.01
#